data_AF-A0A9D5EPM9-F1
#
_entry.id   AF-A0A9D5EPM9-F1
#
_cell.length_a   1.000
_cell.length_b   1.000
_cell.length_c   1.000
_cell.angle_alpha   90.00
_cell.angle_beta   90.00
_cell.angle_gamma   90.00
#
_symmetry.space_group_name_H-M   'P 1'
#
loop_
_entity.id
_entity.type
_entity.pdbx_description
1 polymer ?
#
loop_
_entity_poly.entity_id
_entity_poly.type
_entity_poly.pdbx_seq_one_letter_code
_entity_poly.pdbx_strand_id
1 'polypeptide(L)'
;MNPEAPTATELQQHPTVQAAFAAAWADSFPDDPALRHEEGGYIYCDPTTGEVLVRRTLPGELRVLDLTHPPKLPGCFLVGTYHTHPNPIAIGWDPEPIPADRREAQESGVPWFVVSEIGVFVVGPDRRVGGLGGSAGYPL
;
A
#
# COMPACT_ATOMS: atom_id res chain seq x y z
N MET A 1 9.39 21.89 13.72
CA MET A 1 8.79 20.55 13.83
C MET A 1 8.37 20.13 12.44
N ASN A 2 8.70 18.90 12.02
CA ASN A 2 8.19 18.41 10.74
C ASN A 2 6.68 18.20 10.86
N PRO A 3 5.88 18.51 9.82
CA PRO A 3 4.47 18.15 9.82
C PRO A 3 4.31 16.64 10.03
N GLU A 4 3.30 16.24 10.79
CA GLU A 4 3.00 14.82 11.00
C GLU A 4 2.44 14.20 9.71
N ALA A 5 2.86 12.97 9.41
CA ALA A 5 2.24 12.18 8.36
C ALA A 5 0.94 11.55 8.86
N PRO A 6 -0.05 11.30 7.97
CA PRO A 6 -1.25 10.54 8.32
C PRO A 6 -0.91 9.18 8.95
N THR A 7 -1.72 8.78 9.92
CA THR A 7 -1.71 7.44 10.50
C THR A 7 -2.28 6.41 9.53
N ALA A 8 -1.99 5.15 9.77
CA ALA A 8 -2.51 4.05 8.98
C ALA A 8 -4.04 3.98 9.08
N THR A 9 -4.59 4.31 10.26
CA THR A 9 -6.04 4.39 10.46
C THR A 9 -6.66 5.52 9.62
N GLU A 10 -6.05 6.71 9.61
CA GLU A 10 -6.52 7.83 8.78
C GLU A 10 -6.43 7.49 7.28
N LEU A 11 -5.33 6.87 6.83
CA LEU A 11 -5.18 6.43 5.45
C LEU A 11 -6.21 5.37 5.07
N GLN A 12 -6.45 4.35 5.90
CA GLN A 12 -7.43 3.29 5.65
C GLN A 12 -8.87 3.82 5.57
N GLN A 13 -9.17 4.92 6.27
CA GLN A 13 -10.47 5.59 6.26
C GLN A 13 -10.57 6.65 5.15
N HIS A 14 -9.47 7.00 4.48
CA HIS A 14 -9.47 8.05 3.47
C HIS A 14 -10.18 7.59 2.19
N PRO A 15 -11.18 8.32 1.65
CA PRO A 15 -11.96 7.88 0.49
C PRO A 15 -11.13 7.55 -0.75
N THR A 16 -10.10 8.35 -1.05
CA THR A 16 -9.18 8.09 -2.18
C THR A 16 -8.43 6.76 -2.02
N VAL A 17 -8.04 6.40 -0.80
CA VAL A 17 -7.32 5.16 -0.51
C VAL A 17 -8.26 3.96 -0.59
N GLN A 18 -9.47 4.08 -0.05
CA GLN A 18 -10.50 3.03 -0.17
C GLN A 18 -10.89 2.76 -1.63
N ALA A 19 -11.05 3.82 -2.44
CA ALA A 19 -11.31 3.68 -3.86
C ALA A 19 -10.16 2.96 -4.58
N ALA A 20 -8.91 3.25 -4.20
CA ALA A 20 -7.74 2.56 -4.75
C ALA A 20 -7.67 1.08 -4.34
N PHE A 21 -8.01 0.74 -3.08
CA PHE A 21 -8.10 -0.65 -2.62
C PHE A 21 -9.16 -1.42 -3.41
N ALA A 22 -10.34 -0.83 -3.58
CA ALA A 22 -11.43 -1.47 -4.34
C ALA A 22 -11.06 -1.67 -5.81
N ALA A 23 -10.41 -0.68 -6.44
CA ALA A 23 -9.94 -0.79 -7.82
C ALA A 23 -8.88 -1.89 -7.96
N ALA A 24 -7.87 -1.91 -7.09
CA ALA A 24 -6.83 -2.95 -7.12
C ALA A 24 -7.40 -4.34 -6.88
N TRP A 25 -8.35 -4.50 -5.96
CA TRP A 25 -9.02 -5.78 -5.74
C TRP A 25 -9.86 -6.25 -6.93
N ALA A 26 -10.51 -5.34 -7.65
CA ALA A 26 -11.23 -5.70 -8.87
C ALA A 26 -10.26 -6.13 -9.99
N ASP A 27 -9.15 -5.40 -10.14
CA ASP A 27 -8.14 -5.64 -11.16
C ASP A 27 -7.29 -6.90 -10.88
N SER A 28 -7.24 -7.37 -9.62
CA SER A 28 -6.49 -8.58 -9.23
C SER A 28 -7.14 -9.89 -9.68
N PHE A 29 -8.32 -9.82 -10.31
CA PHE A 29 -9.14 -10.96 -10.78
C PHE A 29 -9.24 -12.09 -9.74
N PRO A 30 -9.73 -11.83 -8.52
CA PRO A 30 -9.68 -12.79 -7.42
C PRO A 30 -10.41 -14.10 -7.73
N ASP A 31 -11.49 -14.02 -8.51
CA ASP A 31 -12.34 -15.16 -8.88
C ASP A 31 -11.90 -15.91 -10.16
N ASP A 32 -10.89 -15.42 -10.89
CA ASP A 32 -10.38 -16.05 -12.12
C ASP A 32 -8.99 -16.63 -11.90
N PRO A 33 -8.85 -17.96 -11.68
CA PRO A 33 -7.55 -18.59 -11.46
C PRO A 33 -6.53 -18.40 -12.59
N ALA A 34 -6.96 -18.10 -13.81
CA ALA A 34 -6.08 -17.91 -14.97
C ALA A 34 -5.54 -16.47 -15.08
N LEU A 35 -6.28 -15.49 -14.55
CA LEU A 35 -5.92 -14.07 -14.60
C LEU A 35 -5.53 -13.49 -13.25
N ARG A 36 -5.73 -14.22 -12.16
CA ARG A 36 -5.44 -13.79 -10.80
C ARG A 36 -3.99 -13.33 -10.63
N HIS A 37 -3.80 -12.14 -10.09
CA HIS A 37 -2.47 -11.60 -9.79
C HIS A 37 -2.50 -10.50 -8.73
N GLU A 38 -1.35 -10.18 -8.15
CA GLU A 38 -1.26 -9.06 -7.20
C GLU A 38 -1.29 -7.70 -7.90
N GLU A 39 -2.04 -6.79 -7.30
CA GLU A 39 -2.23 -5.41 -7.71
C GLU A 39 -1.91 -4.48 -6.55
N GLY A 40 -1.35 -3.29 -6.80
CA GLY A 40 -1.06 -2.37 -5.72
C GLY A 40 -0.54 -1.01 -6.14
N GLY A 41 0.13 -0.33 -5.22
CA GLY A 41 0.76 0.96 -5.46
C GLY A 41 1.14 1.73 -4.21
N TYR A 42 1.15 3.04 -4.37
CA TYR A 42 1.78 4.00 -3.47
C TYR A 42 0.80 5.09 -3.07
N ILE A 43 0.84 5.49 -1.80
CA ILE A 43 0.00 6.53 -1.22
C ILE A 43 0.88 7.72 -0.85
N TYR A 44 0.52 8.91 -1.31
CA TYR A 44 1.28 10.13 -1.11
C TYR A 44 0.44 11.19 -0.41
N CYS A 45 1.12 12.10 0.31
CA CYS A 45 0.52 13.26 0.94
C CYS A 45 1.26 14.54 0.49
N ASP A 46 0.51 15.55 0.06
CA ASP A 46 1.02 16.92 -0.11
C ASP A 46 1.00 17.62 1.27
N PRO A 47 2.15 17.98 1.86
CA PRO A 47 2.22 18.58 3.20
C PRO A 47 1.66 20.01 3.24
N THR A 48 1.45 20.65 2.08
CA THR A 48 0.92 22.02 1.98
C THR A 48 -0.60 22.02 2.11
N THR A 49 -1.25 21.06 1.46
CA THR A 49 -2.72 20.98 1.35
C THR A 49 -3.33 19.89 2.22
N GLY A 50 -2.53 18.89 2.63
CA GLY A 50 -3.01 17.66 3.24
C GLY A 50 -3.66 16.69 2.25
N GLU A 51 -3.57 16.98 0.94
CA GLU A 51 -4.19 16.13 -0.10
C GLU A 51 -3.51 14.76 -0.16
N VAL A 52 -4.33 13.70 -0.13
CA VAL A 52 -3.89 12.32 -0.32
C VAL A 52 -4.07 11.89 -1.78
N LEU A 53 -2.98 11.44 -2.39
CA LEU A 53 -2.92 10.96 -3.76
C LEU A 53 -2.51 9.50 -3.79
N VAL A 54 -3.02 8.74 -4.78
CA VAL A 54 -2.61 7.36 -5.01
C VAL A 54 -2.03 7.20 -6.40
N ARG A 55 -0.99 6.38 -6.54
CA ARG A 55 -0.45 5.92 -7.83
C ARG A 55 -0.35 4.40 -7.83
N ARG A 56 -0.92 3.76 -8.85
CA ARG A 56 -0.75 2.32 -9.10
C ARG A 56 0.70 2.07 -9.55
N THR A 57 1.26 0.93 -9.18
CA THR A 57 2.45 0.37 -9.83
C THR A 57 2.03 -0.47 -11.04
N LEU A 58 2.98 -1.06 -11.77
CA LEU A 58 2.66 -2.08 -12.76
C LEU A 58 2.13 -3.34 -12.04
N PRO A 59 1.17 -4.06 -12.62
CA PRO A 59 0.69 -5.31 -12.04
C PRO A 59 1.83 -6.32 -11.82
N GLY A 60 1.72 -7.13 -10.78
CA GLY A 60 2.70 -8.17 -10.50
C GLY A 60 2.66 -9.30 -11.52
N GLU A 61 3.79 -9.97 -11.75
CA GLU A 61 3.80 -11.25 -12.46
C GLU A 61 3.36 -12.35 -11.47
N LEU A 62 2.16 -12.90 -11.66
CA LEU A 62 1.55 -13.90 -10.77
C LEU A 62 1.36 -13.37 -9.34
N ARG A 63 2.32 -13.59 -8.45
CA ARG A 63 2.23 -13.34 -6.99
C ARG A 63 3.33 -12.42 -6.47
N VAL A 64 3.96 -11.65 -7.35
CA VAL A 64 5.06 -10.78 -6.97
C VAL A 64 4.83 -9.40 -7.53
N LEU A 65 4.57 -8.45 -6.64
CA LEU A 65 4.50 -7.03 -6.94
C LEU A 65 5.79 -6.34 -6.46
N ASP A 66 6.49 -5.64 -7.34
CA ASP A 66 7.64 -4.81 -6.93
C ASP A 66 7.17 -3.42 -6.47
N LEU A 67 7.32 -3.16 -5.17
CA LEU A 67 7.05 -1.87 -4.55
C LEU A 67 8.32 -1.13 -4.10
N THR A 68 9.52 -1.61 -4.45
CA THR A 68 10.79 -1.06 -3.94
C THR A 68 11.17 0.30 -4.56
N HIS A 69 10.58 0.67 -5.70
CA HIS A 69 10.93 1.87 -6.47
C HIS A 69 9.74 2.85 -6.64
N PRO A 70 9.27 3.51 -5.57
CA PRO A 70 8.16 4.46 -5.67
C PRO A 70 8.50 5.60 -6.64
N PRO A 71 7.59 5.95 -7.57
CA PRO A 71 7.79 7.12 -8.41
C PRO A 71 7.82 8.39 -7.54
N LYS A 72 8.68 9.35 -7.91
CA LYS A 72 8.73 10.64 -7.23
C LYS A 72 7.60 11.53 -7.73
N LEU A 73 6.77 12.03 -6.82
CA LEU A 73 5.77 13.06 -7.11
C LEU A 73 6.25 14.40 -6.56
N PRO A 74 6.45 15.43 -7.42
CA PRO A 74 6.86 16.75 -6.98
C PRO A 74 5.95 17.30 -5.89
N GLY A 75 6.54 17.75 -4.78
CA GLY A 75 5.81 18.34 -3.65
C GLY A 75 5.11 17.34 -2.72
N CYS A 76 5.09 16.06 -3.05
CA CYS A 76 4.40 15.05 -2.23
C CYS A 76 5.40 14.09 -1.55
N PHE A 77 4.98 13.50 -0.43
CA PHE A 77 5.75 12.51 0.32
C PHE A 77 5.02 11.18 0.32
N LEU A 78 5.76 10.08 0.14
CA LEU A 78 5.21 8.73 0.27
C LEU A 78 4.81 8.46 1.72
N VAL A 79 3.54 8.19 1.99
CA VAL A 79 3.01 7.98 3.36
C VAL A 79 2.48 6.58 3.59
N GLY A 80 2.39 5.75 2.55
CA GLY A 80 2.04 4.34 2.67
C GLY A 80 2.15 3.62 1.33
N THR A 81 2.03 2.31 1.36
CA THR A 81 1.90 1.45 0.18
C THR A 81 0.74 0.48 0.36
N TYR A 82 0.30 -0.15 -0.71
CA TYR A 82 -0.70 -1.20 -0.63
C TYR A 82 -0.53 -2.23 -1.73
N HIS A 83 -0.97 -3.45 -1.47
CA HIS A 83 -1.10 -4.51 -2.45
C HIS A 83 -2.23 -5.48 -2.10
N THR A 84 -2.67 -6.26 -3.08
CA THR A 84 -3.72 -7.27 -2.89
C THR A 84 -3.14 -8.65 -2.66
N HIS A 85 -3.76 -9.44 -1.77
CA HIS A 85 -3.61 -10.89 -1.70
C HIS A 85 -4.89 -11.56 -2.23
N PRO A 86 -5.02 -11.82 -3.55
CA PRO A 86 -6.18 -12.51 -4.12
C PRO A 86 -6.12 -14.02 -3.85
N ASN A 87 -5.79 -14.41 -2.61
CA ASN A 87 -5.47 -15.77 -2.20
C ASN A 87 -6.71 -16.45 -1.62
N PRO A 88 -7.41 -17.33 -2.37
CA PRO A 88 -8.69 -17.86 -1.92
C PRO A 88 -8.50 -18.91 -0.82
N ILE A 89 -9.14 -18.69 0.32
CA ILE A 89 -9.24 -19.64 1.43
C ILE A 89 -9.85 -20.97 0.94
N ALA A 90 -10.80 -20.91 -0.01
CA ALA A 90 -11.49 -22.07 -0.55
C ALA A 90 -10.56 -23.12 -1.18
N ILE A 91 -9.36 -22.72 -1.61
CA ILE A 91 -8.31 -23.62 -2.14
C ILE A 91 -7.10 -23.74 -1.21
N GLY A 92 -7.24 -23.29 0.05
CA GLY A 92 -6.22 -23.39 1.09
C GLY A 92 -5.07 -22.39 0.96
N TRP A 93 -5.24 -21.28 0.24
CA TRP A 93 -4.24 -20.21 0.22
C TRP A 93 -4.47 -19.26 1.40
N ASP A 94 -3.38 -18.67 1.90
CA ASP A 94 -3.41 -17.74 3.03
C ASP A 94 -3.66 -16.29 2.53
N PRO A 95 -4.76 -15.65 2.92
CA PRO A 95 -5.05 -14.26 2.55
C PRO A 95 -4.33 -13.22 3.42
N GLU A 96 -3.70 -13.62 4.53
CA GLU A 96 -3.07 -12.69 5.46
C GLU A 96 -1.68 -12.21 4.99
N PRO A 97 -1.13 -11.13 5.58
CA PRO A 97 0.24 -10.70 5.33
C PRO A 97 1.26 -11.77 5.72
N ILE A 98 2.14 -12.10 4.78
CA ILE A 98 3.24 -13.05 4.97
C ILE A 98 4.45 -12.38 5.66
N PRO A 99 5.43 -13.15 6.15
CA PRO A 99 6.62 -12.57 6.81
C PRO A 99 7.42 -11.59 5.93
N ALA A 100 7.37 -11.75 4.60
CA ALA A 100 8.02 -10.81 3.68
C ALA A 100 7.37 -9.42 3.73
N ASP A 101 6.03 -9.34 3.66
CA ASP A 101 5.29 -8.06 3.75
C ASP A 101 5.66 -7.30 5.03
N ARG A 102 5.71 -8.01 6.17
CA ARG A 102 6.03 -7.39 7.47
C ARG A 102 7.44 -6.84 7.51
N ARG A 103 8.40 -7.56 6.93
CA ARG A 103 9.80 -7.12 6.84
C ARG A 103 9.91 -5.90 5.92
N GLU A 104 9.35 -5.97 4.73
CA GLU A 104 9.42 -4.88 3.74
C GLU A 104 8.70 -3.63 4.24
N ALA A 105 7.55 -3.76 4.91
CA ALA A 105 6.88 -2.64 5.54
C ALA A 105 7.74 -1.97 6.62
N GLN A 106 8.39 -2.77 7.46
CA GLN A 106 9.29 -2.26 8.50
C GLN A 106 10.52 -1.56 7.91
N GLU A 107 11.13 -2.14 6.88
CA GLU A 107 12.28 -1.57 6.18
C GLU A 107 11.89 -0.28 5.45
N SER A 108 10.74 -0.27 4.79
CA SER A 108 10.26 0.88 4.03
C SER A 108 9.92 2.10 4.88
N GLY A 109 9.72 1.96 6.20
CA GLY A 109 9.43 3.07 7.12
C GLY A 109 8.08 3.76 6.88
N VAL A 110 7.14 3.14 6.16
CA VAL A 110 5.76 3.60 5.97
C VAL A 110 4.77 2.46 6.22
N PRO A 111 3.51 2.72 6.59
CA PRO A 111 2.48 1.68 6.69
C PRO A 111 2.25 0.99 5.34
N TRP A 112 2.06 -0.33 5.38
CA TRP A 112 1.66 -1.15 4.24
C TRP A 112 0.26 -1.72 4.47
N PHE A 113 -0.59 -1.64 3.45
CA PHE A 113 -1.94 -2.19 3.46
C PHE A 113 -2.03 -3.43 2.58
N VAL A 114 -2.42 -4.56 3.15
CA VAL A 114 -2.68 -5.80 2.40
C VAL A 114 -4.18 -5.98 2.26
N VAL A 115 -4.68 -5.86 1.03
CA VAL A 115 -6.10 -5.99 0.68
C VAL A 115 -6.40 -7.43 0.32
N SER A 116 -7.33 -8.06 1.01
CA SER A 116 -7.66 -9.48 0.83
C SER A 116 -9.17 -9.72 0.82
N GLU A 117 -9.59 -10.95 0.54
CA GLU A 117 -11.01 -11.35 0.58
C GLU A 117 -11.64 -11.22 1.98
N ILE A 118 -10.83 -11.27 3.05
CA ILE A 118 -11.30 -11.18 4.44
C ILE A 118 -11.13 -9.78 5.06
N GLY A 119 -10.63 -8.81 4.29
CA GLY A 119 -10.48 -7.43 4.72
C GLY A 119 -9.11 -6.84 4.39
N VAL A 120 -8.82 -5.70 5.02
CA VAL A 120 -7.58 -4.95 4.84
C VAL A 120 -6.74 -5.04 6.11
N PHE A 121 -5.54 -5.59 5.98
CA PHE A 121 -4.56 -5.67 7.05
C PHE A 121 -3.56 -4.52 6.96
N VAL A 122 -3.05 -4.09 8.12
CA VAL A 122 -2.00 -3.08 8.22
C VAL A 122 -0.75 -3.73 8.81
N VAL A 123 0.41 -3.51 8.19
CA VAL A 123 1.72 -3.91 8.72
C VAL A 123 2.72 -2.76 8.61
N GLY A 124 3.81 -2.83 9.38
CA GLY A 124 4.81 -1.76 9.48
C GLY A 124 4.45 -0.68 10.52
N PRO A 125 5.07 0.51 10.44
CA PRO A 125 4.81 1.59 11.38
C PRO A 125 3.41 2.20 11.19
N ASP A 126 2.84 2.75 12.26
CA ASP A 126 1.52 3.43 12.20
C ASP A 126 1.52 4.65 11.26
N ARG A 127 2.67 5.26 10.99
CA ARG A 127 2.81 6.40 10.07
C ARG A 127 4.21 6.43 9.47
N ARG A 128 4.41 7.25 8.44
CA ARG A 128 5.75 7.51 7.88
C ARG A 128 6.74 7.92 8.97
N VAL A 129 7.81 7.15 9.10
CA VAL A 129 8.91 7.42 10.05
C VAL A 129 9.54 8.78 9.75
N GLY A 130 9.72 9.61 10.77
CA GLY A 130 10.28 10.96 10.63
C GLY A 130 9.29 12.05 10.16
N GLY A 131 8.02 11.69 9.91
CA GLY A 131 6.97 12.61 9.45
C GLY A 131 7.16 13.03 7.99
N LEU A 132 6.59 14.18 7.61
CA LEU A 132 6.67 14.73 6.25
C LEU A 132 7.94 15.56 6.00
N GLY A 133 9.05 15.18 6.65
CA GLY A 133 10.38 15.74 6.39
C GLY A 133 11.27 14.78 5.60
N GLY A 134 12.42 15.26 5.14
CA GLY A 134 13.43 14.43 4.49
C GLY A 134 13.14 14.13 3.01
N SER A 135 13.45 12.90 2.58
CA SER A 135 13.25 12.46 1.19
C SER A 135 11.74 12.36 0.86
N ALA A 136 11.37 12.53 -0.41
CA ALA A 136 9.99 12.36 -0.88
C ALA A 136 9.57 10.88 -1.05
N GLY A 137 10.54 9.97 -1.19
CA GLY A 137 10.34 8.51 -1.31
C GLY A 137 10.32 7.84 0.06
N TYR A 138 10.76 6.59 0.20
CA TYR A 138 10.90 5.96 1.52
C TYR A 138 11.81 6.80 2.45
N PRO A 139 11.50 6.94 3.75
CA PRO A 139 12.24 7.74 4.72
C PRO A 139 13.60 7.13 5.15
N LEU A 140 14.17 6.23 4.36
CA LEU A 140 15.51 5.64 4.58
C LEU A 140 16.63 6.47 3.92
#